data_AF-A0A6M3K091-F1
#
_entry.id   AF-A0A6M3K091-F1
#
_cell.length_a   1.000
_cell.length_b   1.000
_cell.length_c   1.000
_cell.angle_alpha   90.00
_cell.angle_beta   90.00
_cell.angle_gamma   90.00
#
_symmetry.space_group_name_H-M   'P 1'
#
loop_
_entity.id
_entity.type
_entity.pdbx_description
1 polymer ?
#
loop_
_entity_poly.entity_id
_entity_poly.type
_entity_poly.pdbx_seq_one_letter_code
_entity_poly.pdbx_strand_id
1 'polypeptide(L)'
;MGATRDVALTELPIRGISINTDTASITLVASDSGVIFWNQYASATTYTLPTAALGKGKWFWFVNSGAGGIVITDGAVDTMVGLNGVAFDTLTFSTGSAMIGAAAIAISDGTYWFVMPFAGATAVFGG
;
A
#
# COMPACT_ATOMS: atom_id res chain seq x y z
N MET A 1 -3.94 -34.11 -10.35
CA MET A 1 -3.83 -32.84 -11.10
C MET A 1 -3.00 -31.91 -10.23
N GLY A 2 -1.76 -31.62 -10.62
CA GLY A 2 -0.89 -30.76 -9.82
C GLY A 2 -1.49 -29.37 -9.72
N ALA A 3 -1.50 -28.78 -8.53
CA ALA A 3 -1.94 -27.41 -8.35
C ALA A 3 -1.11 -26.52 -9.27
N THR A 4 -1.68 -26.09 -10.39
CA THR A 4 -1.09 -25.04 -11.22
C THR A 4 -1.02 -23.84 -10.30
N ARG A 5 0.19 -23.54 -9.80
CA ARG A 5 0.41 -22.26 -9.13
C ARG A 5 0.08 -21.23 -10.21
N ASP A 6 -1.05 -20.56 -10.05
CA ASP A 6 -1.45 -19.42 -10.87
C ASP A 6 -0.49 -18.27 -10.51
N VAL A 7 0.76 -18.43 -10.90
CA VAL A 7 1.75 -17.38 -10.87
C VAL A 7 1.46 -16.60 -12.13
N ALA A 8 1.12 -15.32 -11.99
CA ALA A 8 1.04 -14.39 -13.10
C ALA A 8 2.43 -14.24 -13.74
N LEU A 9 2.83 -15.24 -14.53
CA LEU A 9 4.12 -15.37 -15.20
C LEU A 9 4.21 -14.48 -16.45
N THR A 10 3.16 -13.74 -16.77
CA THR A 10 3.07 -12.91 -17.98
C THR A 10 3.63 -11.50 -17.82
N GLU A 11 3.88 -11.02 -16.60
CA GLU A 11 4.49 -9.70 -16.35
C GLU A 11 5.48 -9.75 -15.18
N LEU A 12 6.53 -8.93 -15.24
CA LEU A 12 7.50 -8.78 -14.16
C LEU A 12 6.74 -8.37 -12.89
N PRO A 13 6.96 -9.03 -11.73
CA PRO A 13 6.17 -8.77 -10.54
C PRO A 13 6.29 -7.31 -10.07
N ILE A 14 7.42 -6.66 -10.38
CA ILE A 14 7.66 -5.23 -10.18
C ILE A 14 7.68 -4.55 -11.56
N ARG A 15 6.73 -3.65 -11.80
CA ARG A 15 6.53 -2.96 -13.09
C ARG A 15 7.19 -1.58 -13.13
N GLY A 16 7.44 -0.97 -11.98
CA GLY A 16 8.11 0.32 -11.91
C GLY A 16 7.99 1.01 -10.56
N ILE A 17 8.45 2.26 -10.51
CA ILE A 17 8.37 3.13 -9.34
C ILE A 17 7.66 4.42 -9.78
N SER A 18 6.62 4.81 -9.05
CA SER A 18 5.94 6.10 -9.17
C SER A 18 6.40 7.00 -8.03
N ILE A 19 6.93 8.17 -8.34
CA ILE A 19 7.41 9.13 -7.34
C ILE A 19 6.38 10.26 -7.25
N ASN A 20 5.80 10.45 -6.07
CA ASN A 20 4.89 11.55 -5.77
C ASN A 20 5.62 12.65 -4.99
N THR A 21 5.61 13.89 -5.51
CA THR A 21 6.24 15.05 -4.88
C THR A 21 5.28 16.18 -4.53
N ASP A 22 4.04 16.14 -5.01
CA ASP A 22 3.12 17.29 -4.98
C ASP A 22 1.63 16.94 -4.87
N THR A 23 1.27 15.66 -4.90
CA THR A 23 -0.12 15.23 -4.97
C THR A 23 -0.63 14.72 -3.61
N ALA A 24 -1.73 15.30 -3.13
CA ALA A 24 -2.35 14.93 -1.84
C ALA A 24 -3.32 13.74 -1.94
N SER A 25 -3.82 13.42 -3.13
CA SER A 25 -4.83 12.38 -3.35
C SER A 25 -4.58 11.65 -4.66
N ILE A 26 -4.41 10.34 -4.60
CA ILE A 26 -4.09 9.47 -5.73
C ILE A 26 -5.05 8.29 -5.72
N THR A 27 -5.85 8.16 -6.76
CA THR A 27 -6.71 6.97 -6.97
C THR A 27 -5.97 5.96 -7.82
N LEU A 28 -5.82 4.75 -7.30
CA LEU A 28 -5.15 3.65 -7.98
C LEU A 28 -6.12 2.86 -8.83
N VAL A 29 -5.61 2.33 -9.95
CA VAL A 29 -6.34 1.38 -10.79
C VAL A 29 -5.68 0.01 -10.73
N ALA A 30 -6.43 -1.05 -11.05
CA ALA A 30 -5.91 -2.42 -11.01
C ALA A 30 -4.69 -2.65 -11.92
N SER A 31 -4.55 -1.83 -12.97
CA SER A 31 -3.38 -1.84 -13.86
C SER A 31 -2.11 -1.29 -13.23
N ASP A 32 -2.17 -0.62 -12.08
CA ASP A 32 -0.99 -0.12 -11.36
C ASP A 32 -0.37 -1.19 -10.45
N SER A 33 -0.92 -2.41 -10.45
CA SER A 33 -0.38 -3.51 -9.66
C SER A 33 1.09 -3.75 -10.00
N GLY A 34 1.92 -3.98 -8.97
CA GLY A 34 3.35 -4.16 -9.13
C GLY A 34 4.15 -2.85 -9.26
N VAL A 35 3.50 -1.69 -9.13
CA VAL A 35 4.19 -0.40 -9.00
C VAL A 35 4.50 -0.13 -7.52
N ILE A 36 5.71 0.38 -7.26
CA ILE A 36 6.10 0.93 -5.96
C ILE A 36 5.78 2.42 -5.96
N PHE A 37 4.91 2.86 -5.05
CA PHE A 37 4.56 4.26 -4.85
C PHE A 37 5.47 4.86 -3.80
N TRP A 38 6.39 5.71 -4.24
CA TRP A 38 7.31 6.45 -3.38
C TRP A 38 6.75 7.85 -3.12
N ASN A 39 6.28 8.08 -1.91
CA ASN A 39 5.78 9.37 -1.47
C ASN A 39 6.91 10.24 -0.89
N GLN A 40 7.18 11.37 -1.54
CA GLN A 40 8.08 12.42 -1.06
C GLN A 40 7.33 13.71 -0.73
N TYR A 41 6.00 13.72 -0.87
CA TYR A 41 5.20 14.90 -0.61
C TYR A 41 5.26 15.31 0.86
N ALA A 42 5.44 16.61 1.10
CA ALA A 42 5.61 17.16 2.44
C ALA A 42 4.31 17.18 3.27
N SER A 43 3.15 17.07 2.60
CA SER A 43 1.84 16.94 3.24
C SER A 43 1.29 15.52 3.10
N ALA A 44 0.24 15.19 3.85
CA ALA A 44 -0.36 13.87 3.81
C ALA A 44 -0.84 13.52 2.40
N THR A 45 -0.54 12.30 1.95
CA THR A 45 -1.05 11.75 0.68
C THR A 45 -1.98 10.58 0.94
N THR A 46 -3.19 10.67 0.40
CA THR A 46 -4.17 9.57 0.40
C THR A 46 -4.07 8.77 -0.89
N TYR A 47 -3.81 7.47 -0.76
CA TYR A 47 -3.88 6.50 -1.84
C TYR A 47 -5.18 5.70 -1.71
N THR A 48 -6.05 5.82 -2.69
CA THR A 48 -7.31 5.07 -2.76
C THR A 48 -7.11 3.82 -3.59
N LEU A 49 -7.24 2.65 -2.98
CA LEU A 49 -7.16 1.35 -3.66
C LEU A 49 -8.38 1.16 -4.58
N PRO A 50 -8.25 0.38 -5.66
CA PRO A 50 -9.42 -0.06 -6.41
C PRO A 50 -10.27 -1.02 -5.55
N THR A 51 -11.51 -1.26 -5.97
CA THR A 51 -12.35 -2.26 -5.31
C THR A 51 -11.66 -3.63 -5.29
N ALA A 52 -11.79 -4.37 -4.19
CA ALA A 52 -11.10 -5.66 -4.01
C ALA A 52 -11.37 -6.64 -5.16
N ALA A 53 -12.58 -6.62 -5.73
CA ALA A 53 -12.95 -7.44 -6.89
C ALA A 53 -12.03 -7.22 -8.11
N LEU A 54 -11.59 -5.99 -8.36
CA LEU A 54 -10.65 -5.66 -9.44
C LEU A 54 -9.20 -5.96 -9.05
N GLY A 55 -8.92 -6.10 -7.75
CA GLY A 55 -7.61 -6.34 -7.16
C GLY A 55 -7.20 -7.80 -7.05
N LYS A 56 -8.01 -8.77 -7.48
CA LYS A 56 -7.71 -10.20 -7.27
C LYS A 56 -6.32 -10.58 -7.82
N GLY A 57 -5.44 -11.04 -6.92
CA GLY A 57 -4.06 -11.43 -7.24
C GLY A 57 -3.12 -10.25 -7.53
N LYS A 58 -3.56 -9.02 -7.24
CA LYS A 58 -2.81 -7.78 -7.44
C LYS A 58 -2.23 -7.29 -6.12
N TRP A 59 -1.16 -6.50 -6.24
CA TRP A 59 -0.49 -5.92 -5.08
C TRP A 59 0.05 -4.53 -5.38
N PHE A 60 0.10 -3.71 -4.35
CA PHE A 60 0.65 -2.35 -4.37
C PHE A 60 1.58 -2.17 -3.19
N TRP A 61 2.70 -1.48 -3.39
CA TRP A 61 3.64 -1.19 -2.31
C TRP A 61 3.86 0.31 -2.20
N PHE A 62 3.61 0.82 -1.01
CA PHE A 62 3.76 2.21 -0.63
C PHE A 62 4.99 2.39 0.24
N VAL A 63 5.78 3.40 -0.07
CA VAL A 63 6.96 3.81 0.70
C VAL A 63 6.87 5.31 0.91
N ASN A 64 7.05 5.76 2.15
CA ASN A 64 7.00 7.17 2.50
C ASN A 64 8.37 7.67 2.95
N SER A 65 8.87 8.71 2.28
CA SER A 65 9.98 9.53 2.76
C SER A 65 9.57 10.98 3.04
N GLY A 66 8.32 11.34 2.74
CA GLY A 66 7.76 12.67 3.03
C GLY A 66 7.36 12.83 4.50
N ALA A 67 7.47 14.06 5.02
CA ALA A 67 7.11 14.38 6.40
C ALA A 67 5.59 14.47 6.65
N GLY A 68 4.77 14.35 5.60
CA GLY A 68 3.32 14.44 5.71
C GLY A 68 2.59 13.14 6.04
N GLY A 69 3.28 12.00 5.92
CA GLY A 69 2.69 10.67 6.08
C GLY A 69 1.88 10.20 4.86
N ILE A 70 1.35 8.98 4.96
CA ILE A 70 0.48 8.38 3.94
C ILE A 70 -0.78 7.81 4.58
N VAL A 71 -1.88 7.89 3.84
CA VAL A 71 -3.15 7.23 4.14
C VAL A 71 -3.42 6.27 2.99
N ILE A 72 -3.74 5.02 3.30
CA ILE A 72 -4.19 4.03 2.32
C ILE A 72 -5.65 3.74 2.66
N THR A 73 -6.54 4.02 1.72
CA THR A 73 -7.98 3.83 1.88
C THR A 73 -8.49 2.84 0.87
N ASP A 74 -9.51 2.09 1.26
CA ASP A 74 -10.28 1.29 0.31
C ASP A 74 -11.07 2.19 -0.65
N GLY A 75 -11.29 1.70 -1.86
CA GLY A 75 -12.22 2.28 -2.84
C GLY A 75 -13.66 1.79 -2.65
N ALA A 76 -13.86 0.76 -1.82
CA ALA A 76 -15.13 0.33 -1.28
C ALA A 76 -15.18 0.58 0.25
N VAL A 77 -16.23 0.08 0.91
CA VAL A 77 -16.39 0.14 2.36
C VAL A 77 -16.15 -1.27 2.92
N ASP A 78 -15.46 -1.36 4.06
CA ASP A 78 -15.32 -2.57 4.87
C ASP A 78 -14.57 -3.72 4.17
N THR A 79 -13.63 -3.45 3.25
CA THR A 79 -12.88 -4.52 2.55
C THR A 79 -11.41 -4.66 2.92
N MET A 80 -10.87 -3.93 3.91
CA MET A 80 -9.47 -4.12 4.33
C MET A 80 -9.33 -5.05 5.55
N VAL A 81 -8.23 -5.79 5.58
CA VAL A 81 -7.85 -6.76 6.61
C VAL A 81 -6.41 -6.48 7.05
N GLY A 82 -6.16 -6.62 8.35
CA GLY A 82 -4.95 -6.15 9.02
C GLY A 82 -4.85 -6.79 10.41
N LEU A 83 -3.91 -6.33 11.23
CA LEU A 83 -3.65 -6.99 12.51
C LEU A 83 -4.90 -6.94 13.42
N ASN A 84 -5.43 -8.12 13.77
CA ASN A 84 -6.59 -8.30 14.67
C ASN A 84 -7.89 -7.62 14.22
N GLY A 85 -8.02 -7.30 12.93
CA GLY A 85 -9.21 -6.63 12.40
C GLY A 85 -9.49 -7.06 10.97
N VAL A 86 -10.78 -7.26 10.68
CA VAL A 86 -11.32 -7.41 9.34
C VAL A 86 -12.30 -6.26 9.11
N ALA A 87 -12.49 -5.87 7.86
CA ALA A 87 -13.42 -4.82 7.48
C ALA A 87 -13.09 -3.45 8.11
N PHE A 88 -11.85 -2.97 7.96
CA PHE A 88 -11.59 -1.54 8.12
C PHE A 88 -11.50 -0.85 6.77
N ASP A 89 -11.58 0.48 6.79
CA ASP A 89 -11.59 1.31 5.57
C ASP A 89 -10.25 1.98 5.29
N THR A 90 -9.42 2.19 6.31
CA THR A 90 -8.17 2.96 6.19
C THR A 90 -7.01 2.44 7.04
N LEU A 91 -5.82 2.49 6.46
CA LEU A 91 -4.54 2.44 7.18
C LEU A 91 -3.88 3.81 7.10
N THR A 92 -3.51 4.38 8.25
CA THR A 92 -2.93 5.73 8.32
C THR A 92 -1.58 5.73 9.05
N PHE A 93 -0.59 6.38 8.44
CA PHE A 93 0.70 6.70 9.08
C PHE A 93 0.74 8.20 9.42
N SER A 94 0.27 8.57 10.61
CA SER A 94 0.08 9.97 11.04
C SER A 94 0.82 10.37 12.32
N THR A 95 1.58 9.46 12.94
CA THR A 95 2.40 9.82 14.10
C THR A 95 3.73 10.38 13.61
N GLY A 96 4.15 11.56 14.10
CA GLY A 96 5.35 12.24 13.59
C GLY A 96 6.64 11.40 13.60
N SER A 97 6.76 10.42 14.51
CA SER A 97 7.87 9.46 14.59
C SER A 97 7.72 8.23 13.67
N ALA A 98 6.58 8.08 12.99
CA ALA A 98 6.22 6.93 12.17
C ALA A 98 5.76 7.32 10.75
N MET A 99 6.10 8.54 10.29
CA MET A 99 5.82 8.99 8.93
C MET A 99 6.97 8.64 7.99
N ILE A 100 8.16 9.19 8.23
CA ILE A 100 9.31 8.98 7.35
C ILE A 100 9.86 7.57 7.56
N GLY A 101 10.04 6.82 6.47
CA GLY A 101 10.45 5.42 6.50
C GLY A 101 9.31 4.44 6.76
N ALA A 102 8.06 4.91 6.84
CA ALA A 102 6.90 4.03 6.83
C ALA A 102 6.68 3.43 5.44
N ALA A 103 6.24 2.19 5.41
CA ALA A 103 5.84 1.51 4.19
C ALA A 103 4.65 0.60 4.45
N ALA A 104 3.94 0.21 3.41
CA ALA A 104 2.91 -0.81 3.50
C ALA A 104 2.79 -1.55 2.18
N ILE A 105 2.39 -2.82 2.24
CA ILE A 105 1.95 -3.56 1.05
C ILE A 105 0.47 -3.87 1.19
N ALA A 106 -0.29 -3.65 0.12
CA ALA A 106 -1.68 -4.04 0.00
C ALA A 106 -1.78 -5.16 -1.03
N ILE A 107 -2.39 -6.28 -0.66
CA ILE A 107 -2.56 -7.46 -1.53
C ILE A 107 -4.03 -7.85 -1.50
N SER A 108 -4.65 -8.16 -2.63
CA SER A 108 -6.05 -8.59 -2.64
C SER A 108 -6.27 -10.02 -3.11
N ASP A 109 -7.19 -10.71 -2.43
CA ASP A 109 -7.71 -12.03 -2.80
C ASP A 109 -8.95 -11.95 -3.72
N GLY A 110 -9.42 -10.75 -4.04
CA GLY A 110 -10.65 -10.49 -4.80
C GLY A 110 -11.88 -10.16 -3.94
N THR A 111 -11.79 -10.30 -2.62
CA THR A 111 -12.86 -9.97 -1.66
C THR A 111 -12.39 -8.96 -0.62
N TYR A 112 -11.16 -9.13 -0.14
CA TYR A 112 -10.50 -8.28 0.83
C TYR A 112 -9.14 -7.77 0.33
N TRP A 113 -8.68 -6.69 0.93
CA TRP A 113 -7.33 -6.16 0.86
C TRP A 113 -6.57 -6.49 2.15
N PHE A 114 -5.58 -7.36 2.07
CA PHE A 114 -4.62 -7.57 3.14
C PHE A 114 -3.60 -6.43 3.12
N VAL A 115 -3.66 -5.54 4.10
CA VAL A 115 -2.76 -4.40 4.20
C VAL A 115 -1.83 -4.57 5.38
N MET A 116 -0.55 -4.73 5.06
CA MET A 116 0.50 -5.03 6.03
C MET A 116 1.43 -3.82 6.14
N PRO A 117 1.42 -3.09 7.27
CA PRO A 117 2.36 -2.01 7.51
C PRO A 117 3.76 -2.55 7.81
N PHE A 118 4.76 -1.85 7.31
CA PHE A 118 6.17 -2.02 7.64
C PHE A 118 6.68 -0.71 8.23
N ALA A 119 7.51 -0.80 9.25
CA ALA A 119 8.25 0.33 9.77
C ALA A 119 9.74 0.14 9.45
N GLY A 120 10.41 1.23 9.05
CA GLY A 120 11.86 1.29 9.05
C GLY A 120 12.45 1.09 10.46
N ALA A 121 13.78 1.04 10.56
CA ALA A 121 14.49 0.76 11.80
C ALA A 121 14.03 1.64 12.98
N THR A 122 13.79 1.03 14.14
CA THR A 122 13.88 1.71 15.44
C THR A 122 15.36 1.91 15.76
N ALA A 123 16.02 2.84 15.07
CA ALA A 123 17.43 3.11 15.33
C ALA A 123 17.59 3.71 16.74
N VAL A 124 18.07 2.91 17.69
CA VAL A 124 18.75 3.45 18.88
C VAL A 124 20.08 3.99 18.37
N PHE A 125 20.19 5.30 18.22
CA PHE A 125 21.51 5.92 18.12
C PHE A 125 22.20 5.71 19.46
N GLY A 126 23.30 4.94 19.45
CA GLY A 126 24.10 4.65 20.64
C GLY A 126 24.48 5.93 21.39
N GLY A 127 24.55 5.81 22.71
CA GLY A 127 24.75 6.92 23.66
C GLY A 127 26.07 7.66 23.56
#